data_AF-A0ABD1CID9-F1
#
_entry.id   AF-A0ABD1CID9-F1
#
_cell.length_a   1.000
_cell.length_b   1.000
_cell.length_c   1.000
_cell.angle_alpha   90.00
_cell.angle_beta   90.00
_cell.angle_gamma   90.00
#
_symmetry.space_group_name_H-M   'P 1'
#
loop_
_entity.id
_entity.type
_entity.pdbx_description
1 polymer ?
#
loop_
_entity_poly.entity_id
_entity_poly.type
_entity_poly.pdbx_seq_one_letter_code
_entity_poly.pdbx_strand_id
1 'polypeptide(L)'
;MGAFRVFHIIVCGLDSIVARRWINGMLISMVEYEEDGSVDETSIIPLVDGGTEGFKGNARVILPGVSACIDCTLDLYPPQVNYPLCTIANTPRLPEHCIEYVKIIQWPKEMPFGADVSLDGDDPQHLTWVYEKAQDRANTFNITGLSYRLVQGVLKNIIPAVASTNAVIAAACATEVFKIASSCCETLNNYMVFNDSDGIYTYTYEAEKKPDCLACSQVPRPVEVTDPATMTLQDLIQHLCDNAEFQMKSPGLTATIEGKNKTLYMATVKSIEEATRKNLTLSLAELGLQDGHELMVADVTNPNTILIKLKFASNEVEMA
;
A
#
# COMPACT_ATOMS: atom_id res chain seq x y z
N MET A 1 19.19 6.35 -4.20
CA MET A 1 19.24 6.93 -2.85
C MET A 1 19.72 8.38 -2.80
N GLY A 2 20.75 8.80 -3.57
CA GLY A 2 21.33 10.15 -3.44
C GLY A 2 20.43 11.36 -3.77
N ALA A 3 19.34 11.20 -4.54
CA ALA A 3 18.53 12.34 -4.99
C ALA A 3 17.69 13.00 -3.88
N PHE A 4 17.30 12.28 -2.83
CA PHE A 4 16.46 12.84 -1.76
C PHE A 4 17.26 13.39 -0.58
N ARG A 5 18.51 12.92 -0.36
CA ARG A 5 19.40 13.40 0.71
C ARG A 5 19.80 14.88 0.58
N VAL A 6 19.55 15.50 -0.58
CA VAL A 6 19.88 16.92 -0.81
C VAL A 6 18.83 17.87 -0.22
N PHE A 7 17.65 17.38 0.16
CA PHE A 7 16.56 18.19 0.67
C PHE A 7 16.56 18.20 2.20
N HIS A 8 16.27 19.36 2.78
CA HIS A 8 16.12 19.51 4.23
C HIS A 8 14.72 19.11 4.71
N ILE A 9 13.69 19.33 3.88
CA ILE A 9 12.28 19.04 4.18
C ILE A 9 11.62 18.57 2.89
N ILE A 10 10.75 17.58 2.97
CA ILE A 10 9.96 17.07 1.84
C ILE A 10 8.48 17.27 2.10
N VAL A 11 7.75 17.70 1.06
CA VAL A 11 6.31 17.93 1.10
C VAL A 11 5.64 17.08 0.04
N CYS A 12 4.57 16.39 0.41
CA CYS A 12 3.82 15.50 -0.47
C CYS A 12 2.36 15.94 -0.59
N GLY A 13 1.86 15.98 -1.83
CA GLY A 13 0.45 16.09 -2.19
C GLY A 13 0.09 14.99 -3.18
N LEU A 14 0.42 13.75 -2.81
CA LEU A 14 0.30 12.58 -3.70
C LEU A 14 -1.15 12.11 -3.82
N ASP A 15 -1.47 11.38 -4.86
CA ASP A 15 -2.83 10.89 -5.15
C ASP A 15 -3.01 9.38 -4.87
N SER A 16 -1.93 8.67 -4.52
CA SER A 16 -1.98 7.23 -4.25
C SER A 16 -1.32 6.85 -2.93
N ILE A 17 -1.91 5.86 -2.25
CA ILE A 17 -1.36 5.27 -1.02
C ILE A 17 0.00 4.62 -1.30
N VAL A 18 0.14 3.96 -2.46
CA VAL A 18 1.39 3.29 -2.86
C VAL A 18 2.54 4.29 -2.96
N ALA A 19 2.32 5.44 -3.61
CA ALA A 19 3.37 6.47 -3.70
C ALA A 19 3.73 7.04 -2.32
N ARG A 20 2.74 7.23 -1.43
CA ARG A 20 2.98 7.67 -0.05
C ARG A 20 3.80 6.66 0.76
N ARG A 21 3.46 5.37 0.68
CA ARG A 21 4.23 4.29 1.33
C ARG A 21 5.65 4.22 0.78
N TRP A 22 5.80 4.40 -0.53
CA TRP A 22 7.12 4.38 -1.17
C TRP A 22 8.02 5.52 -0.68
N ILE A 23 7.55 6.77 -0.68
CA ILE A 23 8.35 7.89 -0.18
C ILE A 23 8.59 7.75 1.34
N ASN A 24 7.62 7.26 2.10
CA ASN A 24 7.79 6.95 3.53
C ASN A 24 8.97 6.00 3.77
N GLY A 25 8.99 4.86 3.08
CA GLY A 25 10.09 3.91 3.15
C GLY A 25 11.42 4.53 2.74
N MET A 26 11.42 5.35 1.68
CA MET A 26 12.64 6.02 1.20
C MET A 26 13.24 6.95 2.27
N LEU A 27 12.42 7.72 2.99
CA LEU A 27 12.91 8.59 4.05
C LEU A 27 13.39 7.81 5.27
N ILE A 28 12.66 6.76 5.66
CA ILE A 28 13.09 5.87 6.73
C ILE A 28 14.41 5.18 6.40
N SER A 29 14.65 4.84 5.13
CA SER A 29 15.90 4.22 4.64
C SER A 29 17.15 5.09 4.87
N MET A 30 16.94 6.41 5.03
CA MET A 30 18.01 7.38 5.20
C MET A 30 18.26 7.71 6.68
N VAL A 31 17.41 7.23 7.58
CA VAL A 31 17.57 7.40 9.03
C VAL A 31 18.73 6.54 9.50
N GLU A 32 19.68 7.17 10.19
CA GLU A 32 20.82 6.54 10.80
C GLU A 32 20.54 6.38 12.30
N TYR A 33 21.00 5.26 12.87
CA TYR A 33 20.77 4.91 14.26
C TYR A 33 22.11 4.80 14.98
N GLU A 34 22.16 5.35 16.19
CA GLU A 34 23.31 5.29 17.07
C GLU A 34 23.44 3.89 17.70
N GLU A 35 24.58 3.60 18.33
CA GLU A 35 24.85 2.29 18.95
C GLU A 35 23.85 1.91 20.06
N ASP A 36 23.22 2.91 20.70
CA ASP A 36 22.20 2.71 21.74
C ASP A 36 20.78 2.53 21.17
N GLY A 37 20.64 2.55 19.84
CA GLY A 37 19.36 2.43 19.13
C GLY A 37 18.55 3.72 19.05
N SER A 38 19.08 4.84 19.58
CA SER A 38 18.49 6.16 19.33
C SER A 38 18.71 6.61 17.89
N VAL A 39 17.87 7.53 17.42
CA VAL A 39 17.95 8.05 16.04
C VAL A 39 18.91 9.23 16.00
N ASP A 40 19.84 9.24 15.04
CA ASP A 40 20.61 10.44 14.73
C ASP A 40 19.69 11.49 14.09
N GLU A 41 19.38 12.54 14.84
CA GLU A 41 18.49 13.61 14.41
C GLU A 41 18.97 14.32 13.14
N THR A 42 20.27 14.32 12.84
CA THR A 42 20.83 14.95 11.64
C THR A 42 20.55 14.17 10.36
N SER A 43 20.24 12.88 10.49
CA SER A 43 19.84 12.00 9.39
C SER A 43 18.36 12.14 9.01
N ILE A 44 17.56 12.78 9.87
CA ILE A 44 16.12 12.92 9.67
C ILE A 44 15.82 13.98 8.62
N ILE A 45 15.06 13.59 7.60
CA ILE A 45 14.43 14.52 6.65
C ILE A 45 12.93 14.56 6.97
N PRO A 46 12.42 15.64 7.59
CA PRO A 46 11.00 15.78 7.89
C PRO A 46 10.13 15.67 6.63
N LEU A 47 9.01 14.96 6.77
CA LEU A 47 8.00 14.78 5.74
C LEU A 47 6.70 15.44 6.16
N VAL A 48 6.19 16.34 5.32
CA VAL A 48 4.86 16.90 5.46
C VAL A 48 3.97 16.34 4.36
N ASP A 49 2.93 15.59 4.73
CA ASP A 49 2.00 14.97 3.77
C ASP A 49 0.60 15.58 3.87
N GLY A 50 0.00 15.85 2.72
CA GLY A 50 -1.36 16.32 2.56
C GLY A 50 -2.19 15.34 1.72
N GLY A 51 -3.45 15.14 2.13
CA GLY A 51 -4.45 14.35 1.40
C GLY A 51 -5.78 15.06 1.33
N THR A 52 -6.50 14.89 0.23
CA THR A 52 -7.79 15.55 -0.03
C THR A 52 -8.74 14.62 -0.78
N GLU A 53 -10.01 14.60 -0.36
CA GLU A 53 -11.09 13.89 -1.03
C GLU A 53 -12.41 14.65 -0.80
N GLY A 54 -12.94 15.24 -1.86
CA GLY A 54 -14.13 16.09 -1.81
C GLY A 54 -13.98 17.23 -0.80
N PHE A 55 -14.88 17.29 0.18
CA PHE A 55 -14.87 18.28 1.27
C PHE A 55 -14.07 17.85 2.50
N LYS A 56 -13.29 16.78 2.40
CA LYS A 56 -12.47 16.25 3.49
C LYS A 56 -11.00 16.30 3.10
N GLY A 57 -10.15 16.47 4.10
CA GLY A 57 -8.71 16.39 3.91
C GLY A 57 -7.97 16.11 5.20
N ASN A 58 -6.68 15.87 5.08
CA ASN A 58 -5.78 15.70 6.20
C ASN A 58 -4.41 16.31 5.89
N ALA A 59 -3.76 16.82 6.92
CA ALA A 59 -2.36 17.21 6.89
C ALA A 59 -1.63 16.46 8.01
N ARG A 60 -0.41 16.03 7.74
CA ARG A 60 0.41 15.33 8.73
C ARG A 60 1.87 15.73 8.65
N VAL A 61 2.53 15.74 9.81
CA VAL A 61 3.98 15.96 9.95
C VAL A 61 4.60 14.66 10.46
N ILE A 62 5.56 14.15 9.73
CA ILE A 62 6.24 12.89 10.00
C ILE A 62 7.73 13.19 10.18
N LEU A 63 8.27 12.76 11.31
CA LEU A 63 9.69 12.69 11.60
C LEU A 63 10.11 11.21 11.52
N PRO A 64 10.69 10.75 10.40
CA PRO A 64 11.11 9.36 10.23
C PRO A 64 11.94 8.86 11.43
N GLY A 65 11.60 7.67 11.95
CA GLY A 65 12.27 7.10 13.12
C GLY A 65 11.77 7.64 14.47
N VAL A 66 11.11 8.79 14.53
CA VAL A 66 10.67 9.43 15.79
C VAL A 66 9.15 9.40 15.94
N SER A 67 8.39 9.98 15.00
CA SER A 67 6.92 10.03 15.07
C SER A 67 6.26 8.86 14.34
N ALA A 68 4.93 8.75 14.43
CA ALA A 68 4.17 7.83 13.60
C ALA A 68 4.40 8.13 12.11
N CYS A 69 4.73 7.09 11.33
CA CYS A 69 4.95 7.19 9.89
C CYS A 69 3.67 6.89 9.09
N ILE A 70 3.74 6.88 7.75
CA ILE A 70 2.56 6.55 6.91
C ILE A 70 2.02 5.15 7.24
N ASP A 71 2.90 4.15 7.34
CA ASP A 71 2.50 2.76 7.61
C ASP A 71 1.98 2.57 9.05
N CYS A 72 2.34 3.43 10.02
CA CYS A 72 1.73 3.42 11.36
C CYS A 72 0.23 3.75 11.32
N THR A 73 -0.20 4.54 10.33
CA THR A 73 -1.57 5.05 10.19
C THR A 73 -2.27 4.51 8.95
N LEU A 74 -1.79 3.39 8.40
CA LEU A 74 -2.34 2.80 7.17
C LEU A 74 -3.83 2.42 7.32
N ASP A 75 -4.23 2.01 8.53
CA ASP A 75 -5.60 1.63 8.85
C ASP A 75 -6.60 2.81 8.83
N LEU A 76 -6.10 4.05 8.80
CA LEU A 76 -6.94 5.25 8.69
C LEU A 76 -7.40 5.52 7.26
N TYR A 77 -6.76 4.91 6.25
CA TYR A 77 -7.23 5.01 4.88
C TYR A 77 -8.54 4.22 4.72
N PRO A 78 -9.52 4.74 3.97
CA PRO A 78 -10.74 4.01 3.72
C PRO A 78 -10.44 2.70 2.98
N PRO A 79 -11.16 1.60 3.29
CA PRO A 79 -10.97 0.35 2.58
C PRO A 79 -11.26 0.55 1.10
N GLN A 80 -10.41 -0.02 0.23
CA GLN A 80 -10.66 0.02 -1.20
C GLN A 80 -11.95 -0.75 -1.51
N VAL A 81 -12.82 -0.13 -2.29
CA VAL A 81 -14.07 -0.78 -2.74
C VAL A 81 -13.71 -1.87 -3.74
N ASN A 82 -13.76 -3.12 -3.29
CA ASN A 82 -13.57 -4.28 -4.15
C ASN A 82 -14.87 -5.11 -4.19
N TYR A 83 -15.44 -5.26 -5.37
CA TYR A 83 -16.68 -6.02 -5.56
C TYR A 83 -16.36 -7.51 -5.74
N PRO A 84 -16.98 -8.43 -4.99
CA PRO A 84 -16.72 -9.86 -5.15
C PRO A 84 -17.08 -10.35 -6.56
N LEU A 85 -16.21 -11.16 -7.18
CA LEU A 85 -16.40 -11.64 -8.55
C LEU A 85 -17.74 -12.39 -8.75
N CYS A 86 -18.21 -13.13 -7.75
CA CYS A 86 -19.51 -13.82 -7.79
C CYS A 86 -20.69 -12.83 -7.89
N THR A 87 -20.57 -11.67 -7.24
CA THR A 87 -21.58 -10.60 -7.29
C THR A 87 -21.55 -9.93 -8.65
N ILE A 88 -20.35 -9.58 -9.13
CA ILE A 88 -20.15 -8.99 -10.45
C ILE A 88 -20.68 -9.92 -11.55
N ALA A 89 -20.36 -11.20 -11.51
CA ALA A 89 -20.68 -12.16 -12.58
C ALA A 89 -22.15 -12.60 -12.57
N ASN A 90 -22.72 -12.91 -11.40
CA ASN A 90 -23.98 -13.64 -11.31
C ASN A 90 -25.12 -12.86 -10.65
N THR A 91 -24.82 -11.98 -9.70
CA THR A 91 -25.86 -11.31 -8.88
C THR A 91 -25.60 -9.81 -8.72
N PRO A 92 -25.54 -9.03 -9.82
CA PRO A 92 -25.37 -7.59 -9.73
C PRO A 92 -26.58 -6.96 -9.03
N ARG A 93 -26.33 -5.87 -8.28
CA ARG A 93 -27.33 -5.17 -7.46
C ARG A 93 -27.26 -3.65 -7.60
N LEU A 94 -26.05 -3.15 -7.88
CA LEU A 94 -25.76 -1.73 -8.07
C LEU A 94 -25.34 -1.49 -9.53
N PRO A 95 -25.57 -0.29 -10.10
CA PRO A 95 -25.13 0.04 -11.46
C PRO A 95 -23.60 -0.09 -11.63
N GLU A 96 -22.83 0.15 -10.57
CA GLU A 96 -21.38 -0.07 -10.51
C GLU A 96 -21.00 -1.53 -10.80
N HIS A 97 -21.80 -2.51 -10.36
CA HIS A 97 -21.55 -3.94 -10.62
C HIS A 97 -21.70 -4.27 -12.12
N CYS A 98 -22.61 -3.58 -12.82
CA CYS A 98 -22.78 -3.73 -14.26
C CYS A 98 -21.57 -3.19 -15.01
N ILE A 99 -21.05 -2.03 -14.59
CA ILE A 99 -19.87 -1.40 -15.18
C ILE A 99 -18.62 -2.25 -14.94
N GLU A 100 -18.42 -2.73 -13.71
CA GLU A 100 -17.24 -3.53 -13.36
C GLU A 100 -17.22 -4.88 -14.11
N TYR A 101 -18.38 -5.48 -14.37
CA TYR A 101 -18.46 -6.66 -15.23
C TYR A 101 -18.00 -6.39 -16.65
N VAL A 102 -18.42 -5.27 -17.23
CA VAL A 102 -18.02 -4.93 -18.58
C VAL A 102 -16.50 -4.74 -18.63
N LYS A 103 -15.95 -4.04 -17.64
CA LYS A 103 -14.51 -3.81 -17.50
C LYS A 103 -13.69 -5.08 -17.34
N ILE A 104 -14.06 -5.98 -16.42
CA ILE A 104 -13.19 -7.12 -16.05
C ILE A 104 -13.55 -8.44 -16.74
N ILE A 105 -14.78 -8.61 -17.24
CA ILE A 105 -15.24 -9.85 -17.90
C ILE A 105 -15.51 -9.61 -19.38
N GLN A 106 -16.33 -8.62 -19.73
CA GLN A 106 -16.82 -8.49 -21.10
C GLN A 106 -15.78 -7.91 -22.06
N TRP A 107 -15.03 -6.89 -21.63
CA TRP A 107 -13.99 -6.25 -22.43
C TRP A 107 -12.90 -7.24 -22.86
N PRO A 108 -12.27 -8.01 -21.94
CA PRO A 108 -11.26 -9.00 -22.34
C PRO A 108 -11.83 -10.12 -23.21
N LYS A 109 -13.13 -10.41 -23.10
CA LYS A 109 -13.80 -11.47 -23.86
C LYS A 109 -14.15 -11.03 -25.29
N GLU A 110 -14.69 -9.83 -25.47
CA GLU A 110 -15.14 -9.33 -26.78
C GLU A 110 -14.03 -8.62 -27.55
N MET A 111 -12.99 -8.11 -26.87
CA MET A 111 -11.89 -7.34 -27.47
C MET A 111 -12.39 -6.32 -28.51
N PRO A 112 -13.29 -5.39 -28.11
CA PRO A 112 -14.11 -4.62 -29.04
C PRO A 112 -13.31 -3.69 -29.97
N PHE A 113 -12.09 -3.31 -29.58
CA PHE A 113 -11.20 -2.42 -30.34
C PHE A 113 -9.91 -3.12 -30.81
N GLY A 114 -9.83 -4.45 -30.70
CA GLY A 114 -8.67 -5.25 -31.11
C GLY A 114 -8.02 -6.00 -29.93
N ALA A 115 -7.24 -7.03 -30.26
CA ALA A 115 -6.67 -7.96 -29.26
C ALA A 115 -5.64 -7.33 -28.32
N ASP A 116 -4.94 -6.28 -28.77
CA ASP A 116 -3.90 -5.59 -28.00
C ASP A 116 -4.37 -4.25 -27.41
N VAL A 117 -5.65 -3.92 -27.50
CA VAL A 117 -6.20 -2.66 -26.99
C VAL A 117 -6.76 -2.85 -25.58
N SER A 118 -6.02 -2.34 -24.59
CA SER A 118 -6.49 -2.24 -23.21
C SER A 118 -7.59 -1.20 -23.08
N LEU A 119 -8.52 -1.43 -22.15
CA LEU A 119 -9.54 -0.44 -21.81
C LEU A 119 -8.89 0.85 -21.29
N ASP A 120 -9.10 1.92 -22.04
CA ASP A 120 -8.73 3.28 -21.67
C ASP A 120 -9.96 4.04 -21.17
N GLY A 121 -9.91 4.53 -19.94
CA GLY A 121 -10.97 5.35 -19.35
C GLY A 121 -11.03 6.77 -19.90
N ASP A 122 -9.96 7.26 -20.54
CA ASP A 122 -9.89 8.59 -21.15
C ASP A 122 -10.41 8.62 -22.59
N ASP A 123 -10.51 7.47 -23.27
CA ASP A 123 -11.02 7.37 -24.63
C ASP A 123 -12.56 7.44 -24.67
N PRO A 124 -13.16 8.45 -25.33
CA PRO A 124 -14.61 8.57 -25.45
C PRO A 124 -15.30 7.37 -26.12
N GLN A 125 -14.64 6.69 -27.05
CA GLN A 125 -15.18 5.52 -27.74
C GLN A 125 -15.26 4.33 -26.80
N HIS A 126 -14.22 4.10 -26.01
CA HIS A 126 -14.19 3.07 -24.99
C HIS A 126 -15.27 3.31 -23.92
N LEU A 127 -15.37 4.55 -23.43
CA LEU A 127 -16.40 4.94 -22.47
C LEU A 127 -17.82 4.70 -22.98
N THR A 128 -18.07 5.06 -24.25
CA THR A 128 -19.39 4.87 -24.89
C THR A 128 -19.72 3.39 -25.01
N TRP A 129 -18.75 2.57 -25.46
CA TRP A 129 -18.92 1.13 -25.55
C TRP A 129 -19.22 0.50 -24.18
N VAL A 130 -18.48 0.90 -23.14
CA VAL A 130 -18.72 0.40 -21.78
C VAL A 130 -20.10 0.81 -21.28
N TYR A 131 -20.52 2.06 -21.54
CA TYR A 131 -21.84 2.55 -21.17
C TYR A 131 -22.96 1.72 -21.81
N GLU A 132 -22.90 1.47 -23.12
CA GLU A 132 -23.91 0.68 -23.84
C GLU A 132 -24.02 -0.74 -23.30
N LYS A 133 -22.88 -1.43 -23.14
CA LYS A 133 -22.87 -2.81 -22.62
C LYS A 133 -23.31 -2.89 -21.16
N ALA A 134 -22.93 -1.91 -20.35
CA ALA A 134 -23.32 -1.88 -18.95
C ALA A 134 -24.83 -1.57 -18.84
N GLN A 135 -25.39 -0.75 -19.74
CA GLN A 135 -26.83 -0.47 -19.82
C GLN A 135 -27.64 -1.71 -20.21
N ASP A 136 -27.20 -2.48 -21.21
CA ASP A 136 -27.85 -3.74 -21.61
C ASP A 136 -27.91 -4.72 -20.43
N ARG A 137 -26.81 -4.81 -19.69
CA ARG A 137 -26.72 -5.66 -18.51
C ARG A 137 -27.59 -5.15 -17.37
N ALA A 138 -27.57 -3.85 -17.10
CA ALA A 138 -28.43 -3.24 -16.09
C ALA A 138 -29.92 -3.50 -16.39
N ASN A 139 -30.34 -3.39 -17.65
CA ASN A 139 -31.70 -3.69 -18.09
C ASN A 139 -32.06 -5.16 -17.83
N THR A 140 -31.15 -6.10 -18.12
CA THR A 140 -31.36 -7.53 -17.86
C THR A 140 -31.65 -7.84 -16.39
N PHE A 141 -31.02 -7.10 -15.47
CA PHE A 141 -31.17 -7.28 -14.02
C PHE A 141 -32.11 -6.25 -13.37
N ASN A 142 -32.82 -5.43 -14.17
CA ASN A 142 -33.68 -4.34 -13.69
C ASN A 142 -32.98 -3.35 -12.73
N ILE A 143 -31.71 -3.05 -13.00
CA ILE A 143 -30.91 -2.09 -12.24
C ILE A 143 -31.03 -0.70 -12.89
N THR A 144 -31.31 0.33 -12.08
CA THR A 144 -31.44 1.71 -12.52
C THR A 144 -30.28 2.58 -11.99
N GLY A 145 -30.17 3.82 -12.50
CA GLY A 145 -29.14 4.77 -12.05
C GLY A 145 -27.82 4.72 -12.83
N LEU A 146 -27.76 3.96 -13.92
CA LEU A 146 -26.61 3.98 -14.82
C LEU A 146 -26.56 5.30 -15.59
N SER A 147 -25.40 5.94 -15.59
CA SER A 147 -25.16 7.20 -16.31
C SER A 147 -23.75 7.23 -16.86
N TYR A 148 -23.52 8.01 -17.92
CA TYR A 148 -22.18 8.17 -18.49
C TYR A 148 -21.16 8.68 -17.47
N ARG A 149 -21.59 9.61 -16.59
CA ARG A 149 -20.77 10.11 -15.49
C ARG A 149 -20.38 9.01 -14.49
N LEU A 150 -21.31 8.10 -14.18
CA LEU A 150 -21.02 6.97 -13.30
C LEU A 150 -20.02 6.00 -13.94
N VAL A 151 -20.15 5.72 -15.24
CA VAL A 151 -19.19 4.90 -16.00
C VAL A 151 -17.79 5.50 -15.92
N GLN A 152 -17.66 6.81 -16.17
CA GLN A 152 -16.37 7.50 -16.03
C GLN A 152 -15.83 7.41 -14.60
N GLY A 153 -16.71 7.61 -13.60
CA GLY A 153 -16.36 7.51 -12.19
C GLY A 153 -15.77 6.15 -11.81
N VAL A 154 -16.45 5.07 -12.21
CA VAL A 154 -16.04 3.68 -11.91
C VAL A 154 -14.79 3.28 -12.69
N LEU A 155 -14.69 3.63 -13.97
CA LEU A 155 -13.54 3.23 -14.80
C LEU A 155 -12.24 3.94 -14.38
N LYS A 156 -12.32 5.23 -14.04
CA LYS A 156 -11.14 6.02 -13.64
C LYS A 156 -10.91 6.05 -12.13
N ASN A 157 -11.77 5.40 -11.33
CA ASN A 157 -11.79 5.55 -9.87
C ASN A 157 -11.74 7.02 -9.44
N ILE A 158 -12.59 7.87 -10.03
CA ILE A 158 -12.51 9.33 -9.85
C ILE A 158 -12.77 9.70 -8.39
N ILE A 159 -11.75 10.29 -7.75
CA ILE A 159 -11.88 10.93 -6.43
C ILE A 159 -12.36 12.38 -6.64
N PRO A 160 -13.48 12.81 -6.04
CA PRO A 160 -13.93 14.20 -6.14
C PRO A 160 -12.86 15.16 -5.61
N ALA A 161 -12.62 16.26 -6.33
CA ALA A 161 -11.65 17.28 -5.93
C ALA A 161 -12.25 18.68 -6.05
N VAL A 162 -12.00 19.54 -5.05
CA VAL A 162 -12.42 20.94 -5.04
C VAL A 162 -11.25 21.83 -4.61
N ALA A 163 -11.17 23.02 -5.21
CA ALA A 163 -10.05 23.93 -4.98
C ALA A 163 -9.97 24.43 -3.53
N SER A 164 -11.11 24.59 -2.85
CA SER A 164 -11.17 25.03 -1.44
C SER A 164 -10.45 24.07 -0.50
N THR A 165 -10.78 22.77 -0.56
CA THR A 165 -10.15 21.73 0.27
C THR A 165 -8.64 21.65 0.00
N ASN A 166 -8.23 21.69 -1.27
CA ASN A 166 -6.81 21.69 -1.64
C ASN A 166 -6.07 22.91 -1.08
N ALA A 167 -6.69 24.09 -1.13
CA ALA A 167 -6.11 25.30 -0.57
C ALA A 167 -5.94 25.21 0.96
N VAL A 168 -6.94 24.68 1.68
CA VAL A 168 -6.87 24.50 3.14
C VAL A 168 -5.75 23.55 3.53
N ILE A 169 -5.67 22.37 2.90
CA ILE A 169 -4.65 21.38 3.23
C ILE A 169 -3.25 21.84 2.81
N ALA A 170 -3.10 22.44 1.62
CA ALA A 170 -1.82 22.99 1.18
C ALA A 170 -1.34 24.12 2.10
N ALA A 171 -2.24 24.98 2.60
CA ALA A 171 -1.91 26.02 3.56
C ALA A 171 -1.42 25.44 4.90
N ALA A 172 -2.08 24.40 5.42
CA ALA A 172 -1.64 23.69 6.62
C ALA A 172 -0.24 23.09 6.41
N CYS A 173 -0.02 22.36 5.31
CA CYS A 173 1.28 21.78 5.00
C CYS A 173 2.39 22.84 4.86
N ALA A 174 2.15 23.91 4.10
CA ALA A 174 3.13 24.98 3.90
C ALA A 174 3.47 25.71 5.23
N THR A 175 2.48 25.87 6.11
CA THR A 175 2.70 26.45 7.45
C THR A 175 3.63 25.56 8.28
N GLU A 176 3.42 24.24 8.27
CA GLU A 176 4.30 23.31 9.00
C GLU A 176 5.71 23.27 8.44
N VAL A 177 5.88 23.34 7.12
CA VAL A 177 7.20 23.46 6.48
C VAL A 177 7.92 24.72 6.94
N PHE A 178 7.21 25.85 7.02
CA PHE A 178 7.79 27.11 7.50
C PHE A 178 8.20 27.02 8.97
N LYS A 179 7.37 26.40 9.83
CA LYS A 179 7.70 26.16 11.24
C LYS A 179 8.94 25.28 11.40
N ILE A 180 9.01 24.16 10.67
CA ILE A 180 10.17 23.25 10.69
C ILE A 180 11.44 24.00 10.25
N ALA A 181 11.37 24.76 9.14
CA ALA A 181 12.54 25.43 8.57
C ALA A 181 13.06 26.60 9.42
N SER A 182 12.19 27.28 10.17
CA SER A 182 12.54 28.50 10.90
C SER A 182 12.58 28.32 12.42
N SER A 183 12.07 27.19 12.92
CA SER A 183 11.85 26.93 14.35
C SER A 183 11.08 28.06 15.05
N CYS A 184 10.20 28.77 14.33
CA CYS A 184 9.51 29.95 14.85
C CYS A 184 8.37 29.61 15.84
N CYS A 185 7.83 28.38 15.76
CA CYS A 185 6.76 27.84 16.59
C CYS A 185 6.90 26.31 16.66
N GLU A 186 6.18 25.70 17.61
CA GLU A 186 6.01 24.24 17.64
C GLU A 186 5.25 23.73 16.41
N THR A 187 5.69 22.57 15.91
CA THR A 187 5.09 21.89 14.77
C THR A 187 3.81 21.16 15.17
N LEU A 188 2.94 20.91 14.19
CA LEU A 188 1.80 20.03 14.34
C LEU A 188 2.24 18.67 14.89
N ASN A 189 1.61 18.25 15.98
CA ASN A 189 1.90 16.96 16.59
C ASN A 189 1.22 15.83 15.80
N ASN A 190 1.91 15.38 14.75
CA ASN A 190 1.55 14.33 13.81
C ASN A 190 0.36 14.59 12.87
N TYR A 191 -0.88 14.74 13.34
CA TYR A 191 -2.05 14.60 12.46
C TYR A 191 -3.11 15.70 12.63
N MET A 192 -3.66 16.15 11.50
CA MET A 192 -4.80 17.05 11.39
C MET A 192 -5.81 16.50 10.38
N VAL A 193 -7.09 16.49 10.75
CA VAL A 193 -8.22 16.20 9.87
C VAL A 193 -9.01 17.48 9.62
N PHE A 194 -9.53 17.65 8.41
CA PHE A 194 -10.42 18.72 7.97
C PHE A 194 -11.68 18.14 7.33
N ASN A 195 -12.85 18.73 7.64
CA ASN A 195 -14.12 18.41 7.02
C ASN A 195 -14.99 19.66 6.90
N ASP A 196 -15.50 19.94 5.69
CA ASP A 196 -16.36 21.07 5.36
C ASP A 196 -17.76 20.63 4.87
N SER A 197 -18.18 19.41 5.22
CA SER A 197 -19.48 18.88 4.79
C SER A 197 -20.66 19.44 5.60
N ASP A 198 -20.44 19.75 6.88
CA ASP A 198 -21.44 20.30 7.79
C ASP A 198 -20.76 21.32 8.72
N GLY A 199 -20.71 22.58 8.26
CA GLY A 199 -19.84 23.59 8.83
C GLY A 199 -18.35 23.24 8.66
N ILE A 200 -17.49 24.05 9.27
CA ILE A 200 -16.03 23.85 9.22
C ILE A 200 -15.59 23.12 10.49
N TYR A 201 -15.03 21.93 10.32
CA TYR A 201 -14.50 21.12 11.40
C TYR A 201 -13.04 20.75 11.17
N THR A 202 -12.24 20.91 12.21
CA THR A 202 -10.85 20.42 12.25
C THR A 202 -10.59 19.67 13.54
N TYR A 203 -9.83 18.58 13.46
CA TYR A 203 -9.39 17.82 14.62
C TYR A 203 -7.90 17.51 14.52
N THR A 204 -7.16 17.80 15.57
CA THR A 204 -5.72 17.57 15.65
C THR A 204 -5.43 16.59 16.78
N TYR A 205 -4.61 15.59 16.51
CA TYR A 205 -4.20 14.60 17.50
C TYR A 205 -2.83 14.01 17.13
N GLU A 206 -2.14 13.55 18.16
CA GLU A 206 -0.88 12.81 18.00
C GLU A 206 -1.21 11.34 17.69
N ALA A 207 -0.91 10.89 16.45
CA ALA A 207 -1.02 9.48 16.15
C ALA A 207 0.14 8.71 16.79
N GLU A 208 -0.19 7.57 17.41
CA GLU A 208 0.78 6.73 18.09
C GLU A 208 1.71 6.02 17.09
N LYS A 209 3.02 6.07 17.35
CA LYS A 209 4.00 5.29 16.59
C LYS A 209 3.87 3.82 16.97
N LYS A 210 3.43 2.97 16.04
CA LYS A 210 3.35 1.52 16.25
C LYS A 210 4.75 0.94 16.54
N PRO A 211 4.98 0.26 17.67
CA PRO A 211 6.29 -0.29 18.02
C PRO A 211 6.72 -1.42 17.06
N ASP A 212 5.74 -2.05 16.42
CA ASP A 212 5.89 -3.18 15.51
C ASP A 212 5.65 -2.80 14.03
N CYS A 213 5.75 -1.51 13.70
CA CYS A 213 5.54 -1.02 12.35
C CYS A 213 6.53 -1.64 11.34
N LEU A 214 6.01 -2.25 10.26
CA LEU A 214 6.82 -2.85 9.20
C LEU A 214 7.77 -1.88 8.48
N ALA A 215 7.50 -0.58 8.54
CA ALA A 215 8.32 0.43 7.85
C ALA A 215 9.35 1.06 8.78
N CYS A 216 8.94 1.56 9.96
CA CYS A 216 9.79 2.38 10.83
C CYS A 216 10.24 1.70 12.12
N SER A 217 9.86 0.44 12.36
CA SER A 217 10.44 -0.35 13.46
C SER A 217 11.71 -1.04 12.96
N GLN A 218 12.70 -1.18 13.85
CA GLN A 218 13.91 -1.96 13.61
C GLN A 218 13.75 -3.43 14.05
N VAL A 219 12.54 -3.81 14.50
CA VAL A 219 12.28 -5.13 15.07
C VAL A 219 11.81 -6.07 13.96
N PRO A 220 12.48 -7.22 13.75
CA PRO A 220 12.02 -8.22 12.80
C PRO A 220 10.59 -8.68 13.11
N ARG A 221 9.71 -8.69 12.10
CA ARG A 221 8.31 -9.07 12.29
C ARG A 221 8.18 -10.59 12.40
N PRO A 222 7.61 -11.14 13.49
CA PRO A 222 7.40 -12.58 13.58
C PRO A 222 6.31 -13.02 12.58
N VAL A 223 6.60 -14.04 11.78
CA VAL A 223 5.61 -14.74 10.95
C VAL A 223 5.47 -16.15 11.49
N GLU A 224 4.27 -16.48 11.94
CA GLU A 224 3.96 -17.80 12.48
C GLU A 224 3.82 -18.82 11.34
N VAL A 225 4.55 -19.92 11.46
CA VAL A 225 4.52 -21.05 10.54
C VAL A 225 3.98 -22.24 11.31
N THR A 226 2.79 -22.71 10.94
CA THR A 226 2.10 -23.81 11.63
C THR A 226 2.80 -25.15 11.43
N ASP A 227 3.27 -25.45 10.23
CA ASP A 227 4.07 -26.64 9.97
C ASP A 227 5.13 -26.36 8.88
N PRO A 228 6.43 -26.34 9.25
CA PRO A 228 7.51 -26.02 8.33
C PRO A 228 7.78 -27.11 7.28
N ALA A 229 7.27 -28.33 7.49
CA ALA A 229 7.44 -29.43 6.53
C ALA A 229 6.40 -29.39 5.41
N THR A 230 5.23 -28.77 5.64
CA THR A 230 4.14 -28.71 4.66
C THR A 230 3.97 -27.34 4.04
N MET A 231 4.26 -26.26 4.78
CA MET A 231 4.20 -24.91 4.25
C MET A 231 5.28 -24.72 3.18
N THR A 232 4.86 -24.37 1.97
CA THR A 232 5.78 -24.10 0.85
C THR A 232 6.23 -22.64 0.83
N LEU A 233 7.30 -22.35 0.11
CA LEU A 233 7.71 -20.97 -0.14
C LEU A 233 6.63 -20.16 -0.87
N GLN A 234 5.84 -20.81 -1.74
CA GLN A 234 4.71 -20.20 -2.41
C GLN A 234 3.61 -19.78 -1.42
N ASP A 235 3.29 -20.61 -0.43
CA ASP A 235 2.30 -20.28 0.61
C ASP A 235 2.75 -19.10 1.46
N LEU A 236 4.05 -19.01 1.77
CA LEU A 236 4.63 -17.88 2.48
C LEU A 236 4.51 -16.59 1.67
N ILE A 237 4.83 -16.62 0.37
CA ILE A 237 4.66 -15.47 -0.53
C ILE A 237 3.19 -15.04 -0.58
N GLN A 238 2.28 -16.00 -0.71
CA GLN A 238 0.84 -15.73 -0.76
C GLN A 238 0.36 -15.09 0.54
N HIS A 239 0.83 -15.58 1.69
CA HIS A 239 0.55 -14.98 2.99
C HIS A 239 1.02 -13.52 3.09
N LEU A 240 2.21 -13.19 2.58
CA LEU A 240 2.71 -11.81 2.55
C LEU A 240 1.92 -10.88 1.62
N CYS A 241 1.33 -11.44 0.56
CA CYS A 241 0.46 -10.69 -0.34
C CYS A 241 -0.95 -10.47 0.26
N ASP A 242 -1.55 -11.50 0.85
CA ASP A 242 -2.94 -11.49 1.30
C ASP A 242 -3.14 -10.86 2.69
N ASN A 243 -2.11 -10.93 3.54
CA ASN A 243 -2.20 -10.42 4.89
C ASN A 243 -2.30 -8.89 4.87
N ALA A 244 -3.35 -8.37 5.52
CA ALA A 244 -3.68 -6.96 5.59
C ALA A 244 -2.57 -6.10 6.21
N GLU A 245 -1.67 -6.69 6.98
CA GLU A 245 -0.53 -5.99 7.55
C GLU A 245 0.55 -5.68 6.50
N PHE A 246 0.87 -6.65 5.63
CA PHE A 246 1.98 -6.55 4.68
C PHE A 246 1.52 -5.93 3.35
N GLN A 247 0.42 -6.45 2.77
CA GLN A 247 -0.17 -6.03 1.49
C GLN A 247 0.87 -5.88 0.37
N MET A 248 1.81 -6.81 0.27
CA MET A 248 2.87 -6.79 -0.74
C MET A 248 2.32 -7.18 -2.11
N LYS A 249 2.93 -6.68 -3.20
CA LYS A 249 2.49 -7.01 -4.56
C LYS A 249 3.25 -8.18 -5.19
N SER A 250 4.56 -8.18 -5.05
CA SER A 250 5.44 -9.18 -5.64
C SER A 250 6.73 -9.28 -4.81
N PRO A 251 6.64 -9.90 -3.62
CA PRO A 251 7.75 -9.94 -2.68
C PRO A 251 8.87 -10.85 -3.18
N GLY A 252 10.09 -10.33 -3.18
CA GLY A 252 11.33 -11.09 -3.32
C GLY A 252 11.89 -11.44 -1.94
N LEU A 253 12.23 -12.72 -1.72
CA LEU A 253 12.73 -13.21 -0.45
C LEU A 253 14.18 -13.67 -0.57
N THR A 254 14.99 -13.23 0.39
CA THR A 254 16.39 -13.63 0.56
C THR A 254 16.64 -14.03 2.01
N ALA A 255 17.53 -14.99 2.23
CA ALA A 255 17.84 -15.49 3.57
C ALA A 255 19.34 -15.78 3.68
N THR A 256 19.89 -15.68 4.88
CA THR A 256 21.25 -16.15 5.17
C THR A 256 21.18 -17.61 5.59
N ILE A 257 21.66 -18.51 4.74
CA ILE A 257 21.68 -19.96 4.99
C ILE A 257 23.15 -20.40 4.97
N GLU A 258 23.60 -21.09 6.02
CA GLU A 258 24.99 -21.57 6.16
C GLU A 258 26.04 -20.45 5.97
N GLY A 259 25.73 -19.24 6.43
CA GLY A 259 26.63 -18.08 6.34
C GLY A 259 26.71 -17.43 4.95
N LYS A 260 25.88 -17.83 3.99
CA LYS A 260 25.78 -17.22 2.66
C LYS A 260 24.39 -16.65 2.42
N ASN A 261 24.33 -15.45 1.85
CA ASN A 261 23.07 -14.87 1.39
C ASN A 261 22.59 -15.62 0.15
N LYS A 262 21.42 -16.26 0.27
CA LYS A 262 20.78 -17.04 -0.77
C LYS A 262 19.44 -16.41 -1.12
N THR A 263 19.22 -16.20 -2.42
CA THR A 263 17.92 -15.78 -2.93
C THR A 263 16.98 -16.97 -2.94
N LEU A 264 15.88 -16.86 -2.17
CA LEU A 264 14.86 -17.90 -2.12
C LEU A 264 13.93 -17.79 -3.33
N TYR A 265 13.43 -16.58 -3.60
CA TYR A 265 12.61 -16.26 -4.76
C TYR A 265 12.70 -14.77 -5.12
N MET A 266 12.68 -14.43 -6.41
CA MET A 266 12.62 -13.04 -6.86
C MET A 266 11.98 -12.95 -8.26
N ALA A 267 10.81 -12.31 -8.34
CA ALA A 267 10.05 -12.19 -9.59
C ALA A 267 10.52 -11.07 -10.53
N THR A 268 11.27 -10.08 -10.01
CA THR A 268 11.62 -8.86 -10.75
C THR A 268 12.64 -9.07 -11.86
N VAL A 269 13.54 -10.05 -11.71
CA VAL A 269 14.62 -10.33 -12.68
C VAL A 269 14.38 -11.71 -13.30
N LYS A 270 14.01 -11.75 -14.58
CA LYS A 270 13.63 -12.99 -15.30
C LYS A 270 14.62 -14.14 -15.14
N SER A 271 15.92 -13.87 -15.25
CA SER A 271 16.96 -14.91 -15.11
C SER A 271 17.01 -15.52 -13.71
N ILE A 272 16.77 -14.71 -12.66
CA ILE A 272 16.77 -15.16 -11.27
C ILE A 272 15.44 -15.82 -10.95
N GLU A 273 14.34 -15.31 -11.50
CA GLU A 273 13.01 -15.90 -11.39
C GLU A 273 13.02 -17.34 -11.93
N GLU A 274 13.53 -17.57 -13.14
CA GLU A 274 13.63 -18.91 -13.74
C GLU A 274 14.50 -19.86 -12.90
N ALA A 275 15.59 -19.35 -12.32
CA ALA A 275 16.50 -20.13 -11.48
C ALA A 275 15.88 -20.49 -10.11
N THR A 276 15.10 -19.57 -9.52
CA THR A 276 14.52 -19.70 -8.19
C THR A 276 13.09 -20.22 -8.18
N ARG A 277 12.42 -20.30 -9.34
CA ARG A 277 11.04 -20.83 -9.49
C ARG A 277 10.89 -22.24 -8.91
N LYS A 278 11.94 -23.05 -8.99
CA LYS A 278 11.98 -24.42 -8.44
C LYS A 278 11.82 -24.45 -6.92
N ASN A 279 12.21 -23.38 -6.23
CA ASN A 279 12.12 -23.27 -4.78
C ASN A 279 10.69 -23.04 -4.29
N LEU A 280 9.78 -22.56 -5.15
CA LEU A 280 8.40 -22.24 -4.78
C LEU A 280 7.63 -23.45 -4.26
N THR A 281 7.90 -24.63 -4.84
CA THR A 281 7.25 -25.89 -4.47
C THR A 281 7.93 -26.60 -3.30
N LEU A 282 9.11 -26.15 -2.87
CA LEU A 282 9.84 -26.74 -1.76
C LEU A 282 9.26 -26.24 -0.44
N SER A 283 9.27 -27.11 0.57
CA SER A 283 8.89 -26.72 1.92
C SER A 283 9.95 -25.81 2.56
N LEU A 284 9.54 -25.04 3.57
CA LEU A 284 10.49 -24.19 4.31
C LEU A 284 11.62 -25.03 4.94
N ALA A 285 11.32 -26.24 5.41
CA ALA A 285 12.31 -27.19 5.93
C ALA A 285 13.28 -27.67 4.84
N GLU A 286 12.80 -28.01 3.64
CA GLU A 286 13.65 -28.44 2.50
C GLU A 286 14.57 -27.31 2.00
N LEU A 287 14.15 -26.06 2.17
CA LEU A 287 14.96 -24.88 1.87
C LEU A 287 16.04 -24.61 2.92
N GLY A 288 16.08 -25.37 4.01
CA GLY A 288 17.02 -25.20 5.11
C GLY A 288 16.66 -24.05 6.06
N LEU A 289 15.39 -23.63 6.08
CA LEU A 289 14.91 -22.62 7.01
C LEU A 289 14.58 -23.25 8.37
N GLN A 290 14.96 -22.58 9.44
CA GLN A 290 14.82 -23.03 10.82
C GLN A 290 14.01 -22.00 11.61
N ASP A 291 13.54 -22.43 12.78
CA ASP A 291 12.89 -21.53 13.72
C ASP A 291 13.82 -20.37 14.11
N GLY A 292 13.28 -19.15 14.12
CA GLY A 292 14.03 -17.94 14.42
C GLY A 292 14.87 -17.38 13.27
N HIS A 293 14.90 -18.00 12.08
CA HIS A 293 15.60 -17.44 10.93
C HIS A 293 14.98 -16.12 10.46
N GLU A 294 15.85 -15.18 10.10
CA GLU A 294 15.47 -13.90 9.53
C GLU A 294 15.49 -13.94 8.00
N LEU A 295 14.39 -13.47 7.41
CA LEU A 295 14.20 -13.31 5.98
C LEU A 295 14.20 -11.83 5.64
N MET A 296 14.98 -11.48 4.63
CA MET A 296 15.00 -10.16 4.02
C MET A 296 14.02 -10.15 2.85
N VAL A 297 12.94 -9.39 3.00
CA VAL A 297 11.86 -9.27 2.01
C VAL A 297 11.90 -7.90 1.35
N ALA A 298 12.06 -7.88 0.03
CA ALA A 298 11.99 -6.67 -0.77
C ALA A 298 10.76 -6.71 -1.68
N ASP A 299 10.00 -5.63 -1.75
CA ASP A 299 8.80 -5.55 -2.58
C ASP A 299 8.71 -4.20 -3.30
N VAL A 300 7.92 -4.12 -4.37
CA VAL A 300 7.68 -2.86 -5.08
C VAL A 300 6.89 -1.84 -4.24
N THR A 301 6.20 -2.27 -3.17
CA THR A 301 5.44 -1.39 -2.28
C THR A 301 6.30 -0.58 -1.32
N ASN A 302 7.51 -1.04 -0.99
CA ASN A 302 8.40 -0.38 -0.05
C ASN A 302 9.86 -0.45 -0.55
N PRO A 303 10.57 0.68 -0.69
CA PRO A 303 11.98 0.66 -1.10
C PRO A 303 12.90 0.01 -0.05
N ASN A 304 12.45 -0.15 1.19
CA ASN A 304 13.20 -0.85 2.24
C ASN A 304 12.98 -2.34 2.20
N THR A 305 14.03 -3.06 2.55
CA THR A 305 13.94 -4.48 2.88
C THR A 305 13.32 -4.64 4.27
N ILE A 306 12.21 -5.37 4.33
CA ILE A 306 11.53 -5.71 5.58
C ILE A 306 12.17 -6.99 6.13
N LEU A 307 12.50 -6.97 7.42
CA LEU A 307 13.01 -8.14 8.14
C LEU A 307 11.83 -8.92 8.74
N ILE A 308 11.73 -10.20 8.36
CA ILE A 308 10.73 -11.12 8.88
C ILE A 308 11.45 -12.22 9.64
N LYS A 309 11.01 -12.51 10.86
CA LYS A 309 11.50 -13.62 11.66
C LYS A 309 10.52 -14.78 11.59
N LEU A 310 10.97 -15.93 11.11
CA LEU A 310 10.16 -17.14 11.11
C LEU A 310 9.99 -17.64 12.54
N LYS A 311 8.74 -17.94 12.93
CA LYS A 311 8.42 -18.56 14.21
C LYS A 311 7.64 -19.84 13.94
N PHE A 312 8.28 -20.98 14.12
CA PHE A 312 7.65 -22.27 13.91
C PHE A 312 6.82 -22.62 15.14
N ALA A 313 5.58 -23.06 14.93
CA ALA A 313 4.75 -23.53 16.02
C ALA A 313 5.43 -24.74 16.68
N SER A 314 5.79 -24.60 17.96
CA SER A 314 6.29 -25.71 18.74
C SER A 314 5.15 -26.71 18.95
N ASN A 315 5.24 -27.89 18.33
CA ASN A 315 4.48 -29.06 18.78
C ASN A 315 5.07 -29.51 20.13
N GLU A 316 4.78 -28.76 21.20
CA GLU A 316 4.88 -29.29 22.56
C GLU A 316 3.72 -30.28 22.73
N VAL A 317 3.93 -31.51 22.25
CA VAL A 317 3.25 -32.66 22.83
C VAL A 317 3.89 -32.83 24.19
N GLU A 318 3.30 -32.22 25.22
CA GLU A 318 3.54 -32.61 26.61
C GLU A 318 3.29 -34.13 26.70
N MET A 319 4.36 -34.92 26.70
CA MET A 319 4.29 -36.31 27.13
C MET A 319 4.23 -36.32 28.65
N ALA A 320 3.00 -36.29 29.17
CA ALA A 320 2.70 -36.74 30.53
C ALA A 320 2.64 -38.27 30.59
#